data_AF-A0A1G7AQT5-F1
#
_entry.id   AF-A0A1G7AQT5-F1
#
_cell.length_a   1.000
_cell.length_b   1.000
_cell.length_c   1.000
_cell.angle_alpha   90.00
_cell.angle_beta   90.00
_cell.angle_gamma   90.00
#
_symmetry.space_group_name_H-M   'P 1'
#
loop_
_entity.id
_entity.type
_entity.pdbx_description
1 polymer ?
#
loop_
_entity_poly.entity_id
_entity_poly.type
_entity_poly.pdbx_seq_one_letter_code
_entity_poly.pdbx_strand_id
1 'polypeptide(L)'
;MVKNSIPSPTVPDTVWLARGRHTGPEPELDVRRNLIALKAAGGLDDFLELDPVEAVRSTALYPRDASADPGPSARRLFEARWRVAEDVTVRAQLTTYDPPARGDAAEGVTWILAAEAERAWDARWPSPATMFWPDSSRAEWDHDTVPGVRLRTVNHLPKDDDEVRRRLRDCARSSWFVHVVVHEAMTPDARGQRPLAEFLPPSLRDRVVEHRGTPEQARIADFALQRELKLRMPRGGAVVLPTVPPAPDYDPEHFTVRTIFLDGSEPVEFLGRIIEFAALPRPLPAEAEQALTRLRRGWHLLSPEEELAHARDMVARYAHALEAMTESRDLYREAAEAAQAALAEAARGAGAPRPALPGPAGEEGSPLSGLTKAFGRLRGTNK
;
A
#
# COMPACT_ATOMS: atom_id res chain seq x y z
N MET A 1 26.57 7.04 -20.85
CA MET A 1 25.91 7.21 -19.55
C MET A 1 24.92 6.07 -19.37
N VAL A 2 25.30 5.06 -18.59
CA VAL A 2 24.40 3.98 -18.20
C VAL A 2 23.48 4.55 -17.12
N LYS A 3 22.18 4.70 -17.41
CA LYS A 3 21.20 5.01 -16.37
C LYS A 3 21.15 3.79 -15.45
N ASN A 4 21.68 3.91 -14.24
CA ASN A 4 21.43 2.95 -13.17
C ASN A 4 19.94 2.99 -12.84
N SER A 5 19.16 2.17 -13.52
CA SER A 5 17.78 1.89 -13.14
C SER A 5 17.83 1.12 -11.82
N ILE A 6 17.48 1.78 -10.72
CA ILE A 6 17.27 1.11 -9.44
C ILE A 6 16.15 0.08 -9.68
N PRO A 7 16.34 -1.21 -9.32
CA PRO A 7 15.31 -2.21 -9.50
C PRO A 7 14.05 -1.77 -8.77
N SER A 8 12.92 -1.72 -9.49
CA SER A 8 11.63 -1.37 -8.88
C SER A 8 11.29 -2.40 -7.81
N PRO A 9 10.81 -1.98 -6.63
CA PRO A 9 10.41 -2.91 -5.58
C PRO A 9 9.32 -3.84 -6.09
N THR A 10 9.37 -5.12 -5.68
CA THR A 10 8.33 -6.11 -6.00
C THR A 10 7.38 -6.28 -4.83
N VAL A 11 6.13 -6.66 -5.12
CA VAL A 11 5.15 -7.00 -4.09
C VAL A 11 5.65 -8.22 -3.30
N PRO A 12 5.74 -8.16 -1.96
CA PRO A 12 6.07 -9.33 -1.13
C PRO A 12 5.04 -10.46 -1.29
N ASP A 13 5.48 -11.70 -1.18
CA ASP A 13 4.61 -12.89 -1.29
C ASP A 13 3.62 -13.03 -0.12
N THR A 14 3.87 -12.36 1.01
CA THR A 14 2.97 -12.27 2.17
C THR A 14 1.82 -11.27 1.97
N VAL A 15 1.81 -10.51 0.87
CA VAL A 15 0.96 -9.33 0.70
C VAL A 15 -0.13 -9.55 -0.36
N TRP A 16 -1.34 -9.15 0.00
CA TRP A 16 -2.49 -9.04 -0.91
C TRP A 16 -2.86 -7.56 -1.07
N LEU A 17 -3.01 -7.11 -2.32
CA LEU A 17 -3.27 -5.71 -2.67
C LEU A 17 -4.37 -5.61 -3.71
N ALA A 18 -5.26 -4.65 -3.50
CA ALA A 18 -6.28 -4.24 -4.48
C ALA A 18 -6.56 -2.74 -4.36
N ARG A 19 -7.04 -2.16 -5.46
CA ARG A 19 -7.58 -0.80 -5.50
C ARG A 19 -8.79 -0.74 -6.41
N GLY A 20 -9.68 0.20 -6.17
CA GLY A 20 -10.85 0.35 -7.01
C GLY A 20 -11.68 1.56 -6.65
N ARG A 21 -12.95 1.53 -7.07
CA ARG A 21 -13.94 2.56 -6.77
C ARG A 21 -15.18 1.96 -6.14
N HIS A 22 -15.86 2.79 -5.35
CA HIS A 22 -17.18 2.54 -4.83
C HIS A 22 -18.16 3.54 -5.43
N THR A 23 -19.21 3.05 -6.08
CA THR A 23 -20.21 3.85 -6.79
C THR A 23 -21.45 4.19 -5.96
N GLY A 24 -21.64 3.53 -4.82
CA GLY A 24 -22.76 3.79 -3.92
C GLY A 24 -22.58 5.02 -3.02
N PRO A 25 -23.66 5.47 -2.36
CA PRO A 25 -23.69 6.73 -1.62
C PRO A 25 -22.96 6.69 -0.26
N GLU A 26 -22.94 5.56 0.43
CA GLU A 26 -22.42 5.44 1.80
C GLU A 26 -21.42 4.27 1.96
N PRO A 27 -20.25 4.31 1.29
CA PRO A 27 -19.27 3.22 1.37
C PRO A 27 -18.88 2.88 2.81
N GLU A 28 -18.60 3.89 3.62
CA GLU A 28 -18.09 3.69 4.98
C GLU A 28 -19.10 2.98 5.89
N LEU A 29 -20.40 3.20 5.67
CA LEU A 29 -21.46 2.53 6.43
C LEU A 29 -21.56 1.04 6.07
N ASP A 30 -21.41 0.71 4.79
CA ASP A 30 -21.46 -0.67 4.32
C ASP A 30 -20.31 -1.50 4.89
N VAL A 31 -19.10 -0.90 4.93
CA VAL A 31 -17.93 -1.53 5.55
C VAL A 31 -18.14 -1.76 7.04
N ARG A 32 -18.60 -0.73 7.76
CA ARG A 32 -18.88 -0.83 9.20
C ARG A 32 -19.88 -1.95 9.51
N ARG A 33 -20.96 -2.04 8.74
CA ARG A 33 -21.98 -3.09 8.91
C ARG A 33 -21.39 -4.49 8.71
N ASN A 34 -20.58 -4.67 7.66
CA ASN A 34 -19.95 -5.96 7.39
C ASN A 34 -18.96 -6.37 8.47
N LEU A 35 -18.10 -5.45 8.92
CA LEU A 35 -17.12 -5.70 9.99
C LEU A 35 -17.80 -6.08 11.32
N ILE A 36 -18.86 -5.36 11.71
CA ILE A 36 -19.66 -5.69 12.91
C ILE A 36 -20.25 -7.09 12.78
N ALA A 37 -20.83 -7.42 11.63
CA ALA A 37 -21.44 -8.72 11.40
C ALA A 37 -20.41 -9.87 11.46
N LEU A 38 -19.23 -9.69 10.84
CA LEU A 38 -18.17 -10.69 10.86
C LEU A 38 -17.55 -10.85 12.25
N LYS A 39 -17.38 -9.75 12.99
CA LYS A 39 -16.94 -9.79 14.39
C LYS A 39 -17.93 -10.56 15.27
N ALA A 40 -19.23 -10.30 15.11
CA ALA A 40 -20.28 -11.02 15.84
C ALA A 40 -20.34 -12.52 15.47
N ALA A 41 -20.02 -12.86 14.22
CA ALA A 41 -19.93 -14.25 13.76
C ALA A 41 -18.62 -14.95 14.14
N GLY A 42 -17.67 -14.25 14.77
CA GLY A 42 -16.35 -14.78 15.13
C GLY A 42 -15.38 -14.93 13.95
N GLY A 43 -15.67 -14.31 12.80
CA GLY A 43 -14.79 -14.32 11.63
C GLY A 43 -13.64 -13.29 11.70
N LEU A 44 -13.74 -12.31 12.61
CA LEU A 44 -12.69 -11.32 12.87
C LEU A 44 -12.21 -11.42 14.32
N ASP A 45 -10.89 -11.33 14.49
CA ASP A 45 -10.29 -11.16 15.82
C ASP A 45 -10.61 -9.79 16.38
N ASP A 46 -10.46 -8.73 15.57
CA ASP A 46 -10.92 -7.38 15.90
C ASP A 46 -10.93 -6.46 14.67
N PHE A 47 -11.58 -5.30 14.79
CA PHE A 47 -11.54 -4.26 13.77
C PHE A 47 -11.57 -2.86 14.40
N LEU A 48 -11.10 -1.86 13.66
CA LEU A 48 -11.08 -0.47 14.10
C LEU A 48 -11.41 0.45 12.93
N GLU A 49 -12.25 1.45 13.19
CA GLU A 49 -12.54 2.54 12.26
C GLU A 49 -11.86 3.82 12.74
N LEU A 50 -11.10 4.47 11.87
CA LEU A 50 -10.34 5.68 12.17
C LEU A 50 -10.76 6.83 11.26
N ASP A 51 -10.93 7.98 11.87
CA ASP A 51 -10.86 9.24 11.13
C ASP A 51 -9.39 9.52 10.75
N PRO A 52 -9.09 10.16 9.60
CA PRO A 52 -7.72 10.45 9.17
C PRO A 52 -6.88 11.19 10.21
N VAL A 53 -7.52 12.09 10.98
CA VAL A 53 -6.86 12.82 12.08
C VAL A 53 -6.44 11.89 13.22
N GLU A 54 -7.21 10.84 13.49
CA GLU A 54 -6.90 9.84 14.51
C GLU A 54 -5.80 8.90 14.03
N ALA A 55 -5.84 8.48 12.76
CA ALA A 55 -4.83 7.63 12.15
C ALA A 55 -3.41 8.24 12.18
N VAL A 56 -3.30 9.57 12.14
CA VAL A 56 -2.02 10.30 12.19
C VAL A 56 -1.62 10.69 13.63
N ARG A 57 -2.53 10.55 14.60
CA ARG A 57 -2.27 11.00 15.98
C ARG A 57 -1.18 10.14 16.62
N SER A 58 0.02 10.71 16.71
CA SER A 58 1.12 10.17 17.49
C SER A 58 0.82 10.33 18.99
N THR A 59 0.94 9.25 19.75
CA THR A 59 0.82 9.29 21.22
C THR A 59 2.13 8.85 21.86
N ALA A 60 2.32 9.17 23.14
CA ALA A 60 3.52 8.74 23.86
C ALA A 60 3.68 7.22 23.85
N LEU A 61 2.56 6.48 23.91
CA LEU A 61 2.51 5.01 23.85
C LEU A 61 2.63 4.46 22.42
N TYR A 62 2.30 5.25 21.40
CA TYR A 62 2.30 4.84 20.00
C TYR A 62 2.90 5.97 19.14
N PRO A 63 4.24 6.10 19.11
CA PRO A 63 4.90 7.09 18.25
C PRO A 63 4.64 6.72 16.79
N ARG A 64 3.93 7.60 16.06
CA ARG A 64 3.57 7.38 14.66
C ARG A 64 4.61 7.97 13.72
N ASP A 65 4.98 7.18 12.72
CA ASP A 65 5.88 7.60 11.64
C ASP A 65 5.10 8.47 10.66
N ALA A 66 5.60 9.68 10.37
CA ALA A 66 5.00 10.59 9.40
C ALA A 66 4.88 9.97 7.99
N SER A 67 5.72 8.99 7.65
CA SER A 67 5.61 8.23 6.39
C SER A 67 4.40 7.31 6.33
N ALA A 68 3.69 7.07 7.44
CA ALA A 68 2.45 6.31 7.47
C ALA A 68 1.19 7.17 7.25
N ASP A 69 1.33 8.48 7.02
CA ASP A 69 0.20 9.38 6.82
C ASP A 69 -0.67 8.93 5.62
N PRO A 70 -2.01 8.81 5.79
CA PRO A 70 -2.92 8.50 4.70
C PRO A 70 -3.06 9.61 3.66
N GLY A 71 -2.62 10.82 3.97
CA GLY A 71 -2.66 11.98 3.09
C GLY A 71 -3.97 12.77 3.21
N PRO A 72 -3.99 13.99 2.64
CA PRO A 72 -5.07 14.95 2.86
C PRO A 72 -6.39 14.59 2.17
N SER A 73 -6.37 13.68 1.18
CA SER A 73 -7.57 13.20 0.48
C SER A 73 -8.19 11.95 1.12
N ALA A 74 -7.59 11.43 2.19
CA ALA A 74 -8.14 10.28 2.88
C ALA A 74 -9.44 10.65 3.60
N ARG A 75 -10.46 9.80 3.47
CA ARG A 75 -11.78 10.00 4.08
C ARG A 75 -11.92 9.20 5.37
N ARG A 76 -11.68 7.89 5.29
CA ARG A 76 -11.74 6.94 6.40
C ARG A 76 -10.75 5.81 6.22
N LEU A 77 -10.34 5.23 7.35
CA LEU A 77 -9.52 4.04 7.39
C LEU A 77 -10.21 2.98 8.24
N PHE A 78 -10.16 1.74 7.77
CA PHE A 78 -10.63 0.59 8.51
C PHE A 78 -9.47 -0.40 8.63
N GLU A 79 -9.17 -0.81 9.85
CA GLU A 79 -8.22 -1.88 10.14
C GLU A 79 -8.99 -3.11 10.57
N ALA A 80 -8.57 -4.29 10.11
CA ALA A 80 -9.15 -5.56 10.49
C ALA A 80 -8.06 -6.62 10.69
N ARG A 81 -8.22 -7.42 11.75
CA ARG A 81 -7.35 -8.55 12.07
C ARG A 81 -8.19 -9.82 12.11
N TRP A 82 -7.66 -10.90 11.54
CA TRP A 82 -8.25 -12.23 11.65
C TRP A 82 -7.18 -13.32 11.54
N ARG A 83 -7.58 -14.57 11.78
CA ARG A 83 -6.74 -15.75 11.60
C ARG A 83 -7.20 -16.58 10.43
N VAL A 84 -6.24 -17.15 9.71
CA VAL A 84 -6.44 -18.15 8.65
C VAL A 84 -5.59 -19.37 8.94
N ALA A 85 -6.00 -20.54 8.43
CA ALA A 85 -5.27 -21.80 8.60
C ALA A 85 -4.84 -22.06 10.06
N GLU A 86 -5.79 -21.93 10.99
CA GLU A 86 -5.68 -22.10 12.45
C GLU A 86 -4.77 -21.11 13.19
N ASP A 87 -3.60 -20.74 12.65
CA ASP A 87 -2.59 -19.96 13.39
C ASP A 87 -2.04 -18.72 12.67
N VAL A 88 -2.31 -18.52 11.39
CA VAL A 88 -1.71 -17.41 10.64
C VAL A 88 -2.51 -16.14 10.86
N THR A 89 -1.91 -15.13 11.48
CA THR A 89 -2.54 -13.81 11.58
C THR A 89 -2.48 -13.09 10.25
N VAL A 90 -3.60 -12.49 9.86
CA VAL A 90 -3.69 -11.54 8.76
C VAL A 90 -4.11 -10.19 9.31
N ARG A 91 -3.41 -9.14 8.86
CA ARG A 91 -3.74 -7.75 9.12
C ARG A 91 -4.10 -7.10 7.81
N ALA A 92 -5.21 -6.35 7.78
CA ALA A 92 -5.57 -5.59 6.61
C ALA A 92 -6.06 -4.20 6.95
N GLN A 93 -5.83 -3.29 6.01
CA GLN A 93 -6.26 -1.92 6.09
C GLN A 93 -6.93 -1.52 4.78
N LEU A 94 -8.18 -1.08 4.88
CA LEU A 94 -8.91 -0.40 3.82
C LEU A 94 -8.80 1.10 4.06
N THR A 95 -8.40 1.86 3.05
CA THR A 95 -8.47 3.33 3.07
C THR A 95 -9.35 3.82 1.93
N THR A 96 -10.32 4.68 2.26
CA THR A 96 -11.15 5.37 1.27
C THR A 96 -10.65 6.80 1.05
N TYR A 97 -10.79 7.29 -0.18
CA TYR A 97 -10.26 8.56 -0.64
C TYR A 97 -11.33 9.37 -1.36
N ASP A 98 -11.30 10.68 -1.17
CA ASP A 98 -12.13 11.60 -1.93
C ASP A 98 -11.78 11.53 -3.43
N PRO A 99 -12.78 11.61 -4.32
CA PRO A 99 -12.53 11.67 -5.74
C PRO A 99 -11.68 12.91 -6.07
N PRO A 100 -10.78 12.83 -7.07
CA PRO A 100 -9.96 13.97 -7.46
C PRO A 100 -10.85 15.14 -7.92
N ALA A 101 -10.54 16.34 -7.41
CA ALA A 101 -11.41 17.53 -7.49
C ALA A 101 -11.62 18.13 -8.91
N ARG A 102 -11.18 17.48 -10.00
CA ARG A 102 -11.33 18.03 -11.36
C ARG A 102 -11.22 16.99 -12.48
N GLY A 103 -12.24 16.94 -13.34
CA GLY A 103 -12.07 16.66 -14.77
C GLY A 103 -12.23 15.21 -15.25
N ASP A 104 -12.23 14.21 -14.37
CA ASP A 104 -12.56 12.85 -14.77
C ASP A 104 -14.00 12.53 -14.37
N ALA A 105 -14.81 12.13 -15.34
CA ALA A 105 -16.19 11.65 -15.19
C ALA A 105 -16.29 10.31 -14.43
N ALA A 106 -15.30 9.98 -13.59
CA ALA A 106 -15.30 8.80 -12.75
C ALA A 106 -15.95 9.16 -11.41
N GLU A 107 -17.28 9.11 -11.39
CA GLU A 107 -18.08 9.21 -10.17
C GLU A 107 -17.73 8.05 -9.22
N GLY A 108 -17.46 8.35 -7.94
CA GLY A 108 -17.27 7.34 -6.89
C GLY A 108 -16.09 7.60 -5.95
N VAL A 109 -16.15 6.98 -4.77
CA VAL A 109 -15.09 7.01 -3.76
C VAL A 109 -14.00 6.03 -4.16
N THR A 110 -12.74 6.48 -4.23
CA THR A 110 -11.63 5.57 -4.53
C THR A 110 -11.22 4.84 -3.26
N TRP A 111 -10.81 3.59 -3.37
CA TRP A 111 -10.37 2.79 -2.23
C TRP A 111 -9.09 2.02 -2.55
N ILE A 112 -8.28 1.80 -1.51
CA ILE A 112 -7.11 0.94 -1.54
C ILE A 112 -7.20 -0.03 -0.36
N LEU A 113 -7.03 -1.32 -0.64
CA LEU A 113 -7.01 -2.38 0.35
C LEU A 113 -5.64 -3.07 0.32
N ALA A 114 -4.94 -3.01 1.45
CA ALA A 114 -3.69 -3.72 1.68
C ALA A 114 -3.89 -4.73 2.80
N ALA A 115 -3.48 -5.97 2.57
CA ALA A 115 -3.45 -7.02 3.58
C ALA A 115 -2.08 -7.69 3.60
N GLU A 116 -1.64 -8.08 4.78
CA GLU A 116 -0.37 -8.77 5.00
C GLU A 116 -0.56 -9.90 5.99
N ALA A 117 -0.11 -11.09 5.61
CA ALA A 117 -0.08 -12.28 6.44
C ALA A 117 1.32 -12.49 7.05
N GLU A 118 1.39 -13.26 8.13
CA GLU A 118 2.67 -13.65 8.75
C GLU A 118 3.49 -14.65 7.90
N ARG A 119 2.85 -15.28 6.91
CA ARG A 119 3.45 -16.25 5.98
C ARG A 119 3.08 -15.90 4.54
N ALA A 120 3.77 -16.53 3.57
CA ALA A 120 3.44 -16.40 2.15
C ALA A 120 1.93 -16.64 1.93
N TRP A 121 1.32 -15.78 1.11
CA TRP A 121 -0.12 -15.74 0.93
C TRP A 121 -0.61 -16.97 0.17
N ASP A 122 -1.56 -17.72 0.76
CA ASP A 122 -2.18 -18.86 0.09
C ASP A 122 -3.41 -18.42 -0.71
N ALA A 123 -3.46 -18.80 -1.99
CA ALA A 123 -4.58 -18.48 -2.87
C ALA A 123 -5.94 -18.99 -2.34
N ARG A 124 -5.92 -20.07 -1.55
CA ARG A 124 -7.10 -20.74 -0.98
C ARG A 124 -7.70 -20.01 0.22
N TRP A 125 -6.95 -19.08 0.84
CA TRP A 125 -7.49 -18.28 1.94
C TRP A 125 -8.61 -17.35 1.46
N PRO A 126 -9.54 -16.97 2.34
CA PRO A 126 -10.57 -15.97 2.03
C PRO A 126 -9.94 -14.69 1.47
N SER A 127 -10.62 -14.06 0.51
CA SER A 127 -10.21 -12.77 0.00
C SER A 127 -10.33 -11.69 1.09
N PRO A 128 -9.31 -10.85 1.31
CA PRO A 128 -9.39 -9.71 2.22
C PRO A 128 -10.56 -8.79 1.92
N ALA A 129 -10.97 -8.66 0.65
CA ALA A 129 -12.14 -7.89 0.25
C ALA A 129 -13.41 -8.32 1.00
N THR A 130 -13.58 -9.63 1.20
CA THR A 130 -14.75 -10.20 1.89
C THR A 130 -14.81 -9.86 3.38
N MET A 131 -13.71 -9.38 3.97
CA MET A 131 -13.69 -8.87 5.34
C MET A 131 -14.30 -7.47 5.44
N PHE A 132 -14.20 -6.67 4.37
CA PHE A 132 -14.67 -5.28 4.37
C PHE A 132 -16.04 -5.11 3.70
N TRP A 133 -16.40 -5.94 2.73
CA TRP A 133 -17.73 -5.92 2.13
C TRP A 133 -18.24 -7.33 1.81
N PRO A 134 -19.57 -7.52 1.65
CA PRO A 134 -20.15 -8.83 1.43
C PRO A 134 -19.63 -9.51 0.15
N ASP A 135 -19.52 -10.85 0.21
CA ASP A 135 -19.16 -11.72 -0.92
C ASP A 135 -20.32 -11.82 -1.95
N SER A 136 -20.60 -10.72 -2.65
CA SER A 136 -21.76 -10.58 -3.53
C SER A 136 -21.39 -9.90 -4.85
N SER A 137 -21.97 -10.37 -5.96
CA SER A 137 -21.88 -9.73 -7.28
C SER A 137 -22.70 -8.45 -7.43
N ARG A 138 -23.43 -8.06 -6.36
CA ARG A 138 -24.18 -6.81 -6.28
C ARG A 138 -23.51 -5.77 -5.38
N ALA A 139 -22.27 -6.02 -4.98
CA ALA A 139 -21.53 -5.06 -4.18
C ALA A 139 -21.08 -3.89 -5.05
N GLU A 140 -21.35 -2.66 -4.63
CA GLU A 140 -20.90 -1.43 -5.28
C GLU A 140 -19.38 -1.20 -5.17
N TRP A 141 -18.67 -2.12 -4.51
CA TRP A 141 -17.21 -2.14 -4.31
C TRP A 141 -16.44 -2.81 -5.44
N ASP A 142 -17.13 -3.44 -6.39
CA ASP A 142 -16.50 -4.29 -7.41
C ASP A 142 -15.95 -3.50 -8.61
N HIS A 143 -15.83 -2.18 -8.57
CA HIS A 143 -15.37 -1.38 -9.71
C HIS A 143 -13.85 -1.19 -9.71
N ASP A 144 -13.21 -1.41 -10.86
CA ASP A 144 -11.80 -1.01 -11.08
C ASP A 144 -11.72 0.53 -11.22
N THR A 145 -10.52 1.05 -11.02
CA THR A 145 -10.06 2.36 -11.47
C THR A 145 -10.10 2.56 -12.99
N VAL A 146 -10.04 1.49 -13.79
CA VAL A 146 -10.35 1.57 -15.24
C VAL A 146 -11.86 1.73 -15.44
N PRO A 147 -12.35 2.78 -16.14
CA PRO A 147 -13.79 3.01 -16.30
C PRO A 147 -14.53 1.85 -16.97
N GLY A 148 -15.73 1.54 -16.45
CA GLY A 148 -16.61 0.50 -17.00
C GLY A 148 -16.12 -0.93 -16.78
N VAL A 149 -15.09 -1.13 -15.96
CA VAL A 149 -14.54 -2.45 -15.62
C VAL A 149 -14.94 -2.82 -14.20
N ARG A 150 -15.45 -4.04 -14.04
CA ARG A 150 -15.92 -4.60 -12.77
C ARG A 150 -15.28 -5.95 -12.48
N LEU A 151 -15.03 -6.22 -11.21
CA LEU A 151 -14.55 -7.48 -10.66
C LEU A 151 -15.71 -8.47 -10.57
N ARG A 152 -15.39 -9.77 -10.52
CA ARG A 152 -16.37 -10.87 -10.29
C ARG A 152 -17.52 -10.96 -11.30
N THR A 153 -17.46 -10.21 -12.39
CA THR A 153 -18.46 -10.20 -13.45
C THR A 153 -17.78 -10.26 -14.81
N VAL A 154 -18.59 -10.54 -15.84
CA VAL A 154 -18.15 -10.59 -17.23
C VAL A 154 -18.14 -9.18 -17.80
N ASN A 155 -16.96 -8.68 -18.19
CA ASN A 155 -16.82 -7.40 -18.87
C ASN A 155 -16.79 -7.61 -20.38
N HIS A 156 -17.92 -7.45 -21.06
CA HIS A 156 -17.90 -7.53 -22.52
C HIS A 156 -17.06 -6.41 -23.15
N LEU A 157 -16.28 -6.77 -24.17
CA LEU A 157 -15.46 -5.84 -24.91
C LEU A 157 -16.35 -4.81 -25.64
N PRO A 158 -15.96 -3.53 -25.66
CA PRO A 158 -16.66 -2.50 -26.41
C PRO A 158 -16.85 -2.87 -27.88
N LYS A 159 -17.90 -2.33 -28.50
CA LYS A 159 -18.15 -2.52 -29.94
C LYS A 159 -17.19 -1.71 -30.82
N ASP A 160 -16.66 -0.62 -30.28
CA ASP A 160 -15.75 0.28 -30.98
C ASP A 160 -14.28 -0.17 -30.82
N ASP A 161 -13.58 -0.30 -31.94
CA ASP A 161 -12.20 -0.81 -32.00
C ASP A 161 -11.23 0.05 -31.18
N ASP A 162 -11.38 1.38 -31.23
CA ASP A 162 -10.51 2.29 -30.49
C ASP A 162 -10.80 2.25 -28.98
N GLU A 163 -12.05 2.03 -28.59
CA GLU A 163 -12.42 1.78 -27.20
C GLU A 163 -11.85 0.45 -26.67
N VAL A 164 -11.91 -0.64 -27.45
CA VAL A 164 -11.27 -1.93 -27.09
C VAL A 164 -9.78 -1.73 -26.83
N ARG A 165 -9.09 -1.06 -27.77
CA ARG A 165 -7.65 -0.79 -27.66
C ARG A 165 -7.30 0.05 -26.45
N ARG A 166 -8.08 1.10 -26.18
CA ARG A 166 -7.89 1.96 -25.01
C ARG A 166 -8.08 1.16 -23.72
N ARG A 167 -9.18 0.41 -23.62
CA ARG A 167 -9.48 -0.41 -22.43
C ARG A 167 -8.37 -1.41 -22.13
N LEU A 168 -7.95 -2.21 -23.11
CA LEU A 168 -6.90 -3.22 -22.89
C LEU A 168 -5.55 -2.60 -22.51
N ARG A 169 -5.22 -1.46 -23.11
CA ARG A 169 -4.01 -0.69 -22.76
C ARG A 169 -4.07 -0.17 -21.32
N ASP A 170 -5.20 0.41 -20.92
CA ASP A 170 -5.37 0.99 -19.59
C ASP A 170 -5.41 -0.09 -18.51
N CYS A 171 -6.06 -1.23 -18.77
CA CYS A 171 -6.01 -2.42 -17.91
C CYS A 171 -4.57 -2.89 -17.65
N ALA A 172 -3.77 -3.04 -18.70
CA ALA A 172 -2.40 -3.56 -18.57
C ALA A 172 -1.42 -2.56 -17.91
N ARG A 173 -1.68 -1.25 -18.01
CA ARG A 173 -0.78 -0.19 -17.51
C ARG A 173 -1.15 0.34 -16.13
N SER A 174 -2.44 0.44 -15.86
CA SER A 174 -2.95 1.21 -14.72
C SER A 174 -3.64 0.34 -13.68
N SER A 175 -4.12 -0.85 -14.02
CA SER A 175 -4.80 -1.70 -13.05
C SER A 175 -3.81 -2.48 -12.17
N TRP A 176 -4.27 -2.84 -10.96
CA TRP A 176 -3.54 -3.72 -10.04
C TRP A 176 -3.99 -5.18 -10.16
N PHE A 177 -4.98 -5.43 -11.01
CA PHE A 177 -5.63 -6.72 -11.17
C PHE A 177 -4.99 -7.57 -12.26
N VAL A 178 -5.23 -8.87 -12.20
CA VAL A 178 -4.90 -9.80 -13.27
C VAL A 178 -6.02 -9.73 -14.29
N HIS A 179 -5.74 -9.16 -15.46
CA HIS A 179 -6.72 -9.07 -16.52
C HIS A 179 -6.64 -10.31 -17.41
N VAL A 180 -7.80 -10.89 -17.71
CA VAL A 180 -7.91 -11.99 -18.66
C VAL A 180 -8.86 -11.62 -19.79
N VAL A 181 -8.50 -11.98 -21.02
CA VAL A 181 -9.35 -11.79 -22.19
C VAL A 181 -9.74 -13.16 -22.70
N VAL A 182 -11.04 -13.42 -22.81
CA VAL A 182 -11.64 -14.65 -23.29
C VAL A 182 -12.40 -14.34 -24.57
N HIS A 183 -12.23 -15.15 -25.61
CA HIS A 183 -12.99 -15.03 -26.84
C HIS A 183 -14.08 -16.10 -26.88
N GLU A 184 -15.32 -15.69 -26.98
CA GLU A 184 -16.47 -16.58 -27.14
C GLU A 184 -16.46 -17.16 -28.56
N ALA A 185 -16.11 -18.44 -28.73
CA ALA A 185 -16.09 -19.09 -30.05
C ALA A 185 -17.48 -19.07 -30.73
N MET A 186 -18.51 -19.16 -29.90
CA MET A 186 -19.94 -19.10 -30.19
C MET A 186 -20.64 -18.47 -28.99
N THR A 187 -21.86 -17.97 -29.16
CA THR A 187 -22.65 -17.39 -28.06
C THR A 187 -22.84 -18.43 -26.94
N PRO A 188 -22.33 -18.19 -25.72
CA PRO A 188 -22.45 -19.14 -24.63
C PRO A 188 -23.89 -19.24 -24.12
N ASP A 189 -24.24 -20.43 -23.61
CA ASP A 189 -25.51 -20.65 -22.93
C ASP A 189 -25.52 -20.00 -21.53
N ALA A 190 -26.60 -20.16 -20.77
CA ALA A 190 -26.72 -19.56 -19.44
C ALA A 190 -25.64 -20.05 -18.44
N ARG A 191 -25.06 -21.23 -18.64
CA ARG A 191 -23.97 -21.75 -17.80
C ARG A 191 -22.64 -21.14 -18.25
N GLY A 192 -22.42 -21.07 -19.55
CA GLY A 192 -21.27 -20.41 -20.16
C GLY A 192 -21.19 -18.92 -19.89
N GLN A 193 -22.32 -18.24 -19.67
CA GLN A 193 -22.38 -16.81 -19.30
C GLN A 193 -21.90 -16.51 -17.88
N ARG A 194 -21.70 -17.53 -17.03
CA ARG A 194 -21.21 -17.31 -15.67
C ARG A 194 -19.76 -16.82 -15.67
N PRO A 195 -19.38 -15.91 -14.75
CA PRO A 195 -18.01 -15.44 -14.63
C PRO A 195 -17.05 -16.55 -14.21
N LEU A 196 -15.80 -16.48 -14.68
CA LEU A 196 -14.71 -17.38 -14.27
C LEU A 196 -14.37 -17.26 -12.79
N ALA A 197 -14.74 -16.15 -12.16
CA ALA A 197 -14.53 -15.91 -10.73
C ALA A 197 -15.14 -17.00 -9.82
N GLU A 198 -16.18 -17.71 -10.28
CA GLU A 198 -16.78 -18.82 -9.52
C GLU A 198 -15.80 -19.99 -9.31
N PHE A 199 -14.91 -20.23 -10.28
CA PHE A 199 -13.93 -21.33 -10.24
C PHE A 199 -12.58 -20.92 -9.63
N LEU A 200 -12.36 -19.62 -9.42
CA LEU A 200 -11.09 -19.14 -8.87
C LEU A 200 -10.97 -19.44 -7.36
N PRO A 201 -9.74 -19.68 -6.88
CA PRO A 201 -9.44 -19.67 -5.45
C PRO A 201 -9.95 -18.38 -4.79
N PRO A 202 -10.45 -18.42 -3.55
CA PRO A 202 -11.16 -17.29 -2.96
C PRO A 202 -10.38 -15.98 -3.00
N SER A 203 -9.09 -15.96 -2.69
CA SER A 203 -8.31 -14.72 -2.69
C SER A 203 -8.00 -14.16 -4.09
N LEU A 204 -8.23 -14.93 -5.15
CA LEU A 204 -8.12 -14.46 -6.54
C LEU A 204 -9.43 -13.92 -7.11
N ARG A 205 -10.58 -14.20 -6.49
CA ARG A 205 -11.89 -13.76 -6.97
C ARG A 205 -12.01 -12.25 -7.09
N ASP A 206 -11.43 -11.51 -6.15
CA ASP A 206 -11.39 -10.04 -6.14
C ASP A 206 -10.05 -9.50 -6.66
N ARG A 207 -9.31 -10.31 -7.44
CA ARG A 207 -8.06 -9.91 -8.09
C ARG A 207 -8.02 -10.16 -9.59
N VAL A 208 -8.94 -10.96 -10.12
CA VAL A 208 -8.99 -11.31 -11.54
C VAL A 208 -10.17 -10.60 -12.18
N VAL A 209 -9.90 -9.95 -13.31
CA VAL A 209 -10.90 -9.24 -14.11
C VAL A 209 -11.05 -9.95 -15.45
N GLU A 210 -12.26 -10.44 -15.70
CA GLU A 210 -12.60 -11.14 -16.94
C GLU A 210 -13.17 -10.20 -18.01
N HIS A 211 -12.55 -10.21 -19.18
CA HIS A 211 -13.02 -9.52 -20.38
C HIS A 211 -13.49 -10.54 -21.41
N ARG A 212 -14.64 -10.32 -22.04
CA ARG A 212 -15.18 -11.22 -23.08
C ARG A 212 -15.38 -10.53 -24.42
N GLY A 213 -14.76 -11.08 -25.46
CA GLY A 213 -15.07 -10.76 -26.84
C GLY A 213 -16.16 -11.68 -27.38
N THR A 214 -17.18 -11.11 -28.01
CA THR A 214 -18.22 -11.88 -28.71
C THR A 214 -17.64 -12.59 -29.94
N PRO A 215 -18.36 -13.56 -30.54
CA PRO A 215 -17.87 -14.30 -31.70
C PRO A 215 -17.46 -13.43 -32.91
N GLU A 216 -18.08 -12.26 -33.06
CA GLU A 216 -17.80 -11.31 -34.14
C GLU A 216 -16.55 -10.47 -33.87
N GLN A 217 -16.16 -10.33 -32.59
CA GLN A 217 -15.07 -9.48 -32.13
C GLN A 217 -13.68 -10.16 -32.18
N ALA A 218 -13.59 -11.42 -32.64
CA ALA A 218 -12.32 -12.17 -32.73
C ALA A 218 -11.17 -11.36 -33.32
N ARG A 219 -11.41 -10.77 -34.49
CA ARG A 219 -10.41 -10.01 -35.25
C ARG A 219 -10.07 -8.67 -34.59
N ILE A 220 -11.06 -8.01 -33.99
CA ILE A 220 -10.89 -6.72 -33.32
C ILE A 220 -10.06 -6.91 -32.04
N ALA A 221 -10.40 -7.92 -31.23
CA ALA A 221 -9.67 -8.25 -30.01
C ALA A 221 -8.22 -8.68 -30.31
N ASP A 222 -8.00 -9.55 -31.29
CA ASP A 222 -6.66 -9.96 -31.74
C ASP A 222 -5.82 -8.77 -32.23
N PHE A 223 -6.42 -7.89 -33.04
CA PHE A 223 -5.74 -6.68 -33.51
C PHE A 223 -5.38 -5.74 -32.37
N ALA A 224 -6.29 -5.54 -31.41
CA ALA A 224 -6.04 -4.68 -30.25
C ALA A 224 -4.90 -5.23 -29.37
N LEU A 225 -4.93 -6.52 -29.05
CA LEU A 225 -3.88 -7.19 -28.28
C LEU A 225 -2.52 -7.14 -28.99
N GLN A 226 -2.50 -7.37 -30.30
CA GLN A 226 -1.26 -7.31 -31.08
C GLN A 226 -0.71 -5.89 -31.16
N ARG A 227 -1.58 -4.88 -31.28
CA ARG A 227 -1.16 -3.49 -31.42
C ARG A 227 -0.59 -2.93 -30.12
N GLU A 228 -1.29 -3.17 -29.01
CA GLU A 228 -1.03 -2.54 -27.72
C GLU A 228 -0.07 -3.35 -26.84
N LEU A 229 -0.15 -4.69 -26.87
CA LEU A 229 0.58 -5.58 -25.95
C LEU A 229 1.46 -6.62 -26.65
N LYS A 230 1.45 -6.68 -28.00
CA LYS A 230 2.20 -7.66 -28.80
C LYS A 230 1.78 -9.12 -28.54
N LEU A 231 0.51 -9.32 -28.19
CA LEU A 231 -0.08 -10.64 -27.94
C LEU A 231 -1.03 -11.02 -29.08
N ARG A 232 -1.23 -12.33 -29.27
CA ARG A 232 -2.23 -12.86 -30.21
C ARG A 232 -3.41 -13.44 -29.45
N MET A 233 -4.61 -13.21 -29.96
CA MET A 233 -5.84 -13.77 -29.42
C MET A 233 -6.28 -14.98 -30.25
N PRO A 234 -6.18 -16.22 -29.72
CA PRO A 234 -6.73 -17.37 -30.40
C PRO A 234 -8.27 -17.29 -30.43
N ARG A 235 -8.86 -17.64 -31.58
CA ARG A 235 -10.31 -17.71 -31.71
C ARG A 235 -10.84 -18.83 -30.83
N GLY A 236 -11.72 -18.49 -29.89
CA GLY A 236 -12.29 -19.43 -28.94
C GLY A 236 -11.35 -19.80 -27.81
N GLY A 237 -10.25 -19.07 -27.63
CA GLY A 237 -9.31 -19.26 -26.54
C GLY A 237 -9.29 -18.08 -25.57
N ALA A 238 -8.25 -18.02 -24.76
CA ALA A 238 -8.09 -17.02 -23.72
C ALA A 238 -6.62 -16.62 -23.50
N VAL A 239 -6.41 -15.41 -23.01
CA VAL A 239 -5.09 -14.82 -22.77
C VAL A 239 -5.08 -14.14 -21.40
N VAL A 240 -4.04 -14.37 -20.61
CA VAL A 240 -3.75 -13.56 -19.41
C VAL A 240 -2.91 -12.36 -19.84
N LEU A 241 -3.34 -11.14 -19.52
CA LEU A 241 -2.61 -9.93 -19.91
C LEU A 241 -1.40 -9.69 -19.01
N PRO A 242 -0.25 -9.27 -19.57
CA PRO A 242 0.90 -8.89 -18.79
C PRO A 242 0.67 -7.56 -18.06
N THR A 243 1.43 -7.34 -17.01
CA THR A 243 1.64 -5.99 -16.48
C THR A 243 2.50 -5.18 -17.45
N VAL A 244 2.42 -3.84 -17.39
CA VAL A 244 3.34 -2.97 -18.13
C VAL A 244 4.16 -2.12 -17.14
N PRO A 245 5.49 -2.30 -17.06
CA PRO A 245 6.31 -3.25 -17.84
C PRO A 245 6.02 -4.73 -17.50
N PRO A 246 6.25 -5.66 -18.45
CA PRO A 246 6.04 -7.08 -18.22
C PRO A 246 7.05 -7.61 -17.20
N ALA A 247 6.61 -8.56 -16.38
CA ALA A 247 7.50 -9.31 -15.50
C ALA A 247 8.55 -10.06 -16.34
N PRO A 248 9.80 -10.20 -15.88
CA PRO A 248 10.86 -10.90 -16.63
C PRO A 248 10.48 -12.33 -17.03
N ASP A 249 9.70 -13.00 -16.19
CA ASP A 249 9.29 -14.40 -16.36
C ASP A 249 7.95 -14.55 -17.11
N TYR A 250 7.42 -13.45 -17.68
CA TYR A 250 6.20 -13.51 -18.48
C TYR A 250 6.49 -14.04 -19.88
N ASP A 251 5.93 -15.22 -20.20
CA ASP A 251 5.92 -15.79 -21.54
C ASP A 251 4.53 -15.67 -22.19
N PRO A 252 4.38 -14.86 -23.25
CA PRO A 252 3.13 -14.73 -24.02
C PRO A 252 2.50 -16.04 -24.47
N GLU A 253 3.30 -17.04 -24.87
CA GLU A 253 2.78 -18.30 -25.40
C GLU A 253 2.26 -19.20 -24.27
N HIS A 254 2.97 -19.25 -23.14
CA HIS A 254 2.58 -19.99 -21.95
C HIS A 254 1.29 -19.46 -21.30
N PHE A 255 1.08 -18.15 -21.31
CA PHE A 255 -0.11 -17.50 -20.75
C PHE A 255 -1.28 -17.32 -21.74
N THR A 256 -1.20 -18.02 -22.88
CA THR A 256 -2.25 -18.08 -23.91
C THR A 256 -2.79 -19.49 -24.05
N VAL A 257 -4.09 -19.68 -23.85
CA VAL A 257 -4.79 -20.96 -24.07
C VAL A 257 -5.54 -20.89 -25.39
N ARG A 258 -5.28 -21.85 -26.28
CA ARG A 258 -5.82 -21.84 -27.65
C ARG A 258 -7.32 -22.09 -27.72
N THR A 259 -7.87 -22.85 -26.79
CA THR A 259 -9.28 -23.23 -26.79
C THR A 259 -9.80 -23.31 -25.37
N ILE A 260 -10.93 -22.65 -25.11
CA ILE A 260 -11.64 -22.70 -23.84
C ILE A 260 -13.10 -23.02 -24.11
N PHE A 261 -13.67 -23.93 -23.30
CA PHE A 261 -15.08 -24.28 -23.38
C PHE A 261 -15.84 -23.48 -22.33
N LEU A 262 -16.83 -22.71 -22.79
CA LEU A 262 -17.74 -21.94 -21.94
C LEU A 262 -19.09 -22.65 -21.89
N ASP A 263 -19.11 -23.87 -21.36
CA ASP A 263 -20.30 -24.72 -21.20
C ASP A 263 -20.68 -24.91 -19.71
N GLY A 264 -20.00 -24.18 -18.83
CA GLY A 264 -20.12 -24.29 -17.38
C GLY A 264 -19.21 -25.34 -16.75
N SER A 265 -18.41 -26.07 -17.54
CA SER A 265 -17.31 -26.86 -16.99
C SER A 265 -16.17 -25.96 -16.52
N GLU A 266 -15.37 -26.47 -15.58
CA GLU A 266 -14.21 -25.77 -15.06
C GLU A 266 -13.08 -25.73 -16.12
N PRO A 267 -12.61 -24.54 -16.55
CA PRO A 267 -11.55 -24.44 -17.55
C PRO A 267 -10.16 -24.61 -16.90
N VAL A 268 -9.86 -25.83 -16.45
CA VAL A 268 -8.69 -26.19 -15.61
C VAL A 268 -7.36 -25.65 -16.17
N GLU A 269 -7.10 -25.81 -17.47
CA GLU A 269 -5.85 -25.31 -18.09
C GLU A 269 -5.71 -23.79 -17.90
N PHE A 270 -6.79 -23.04 -18.16
CA PHE A 270 -6.76 -21.59 -18.10
C PHE A 270 -6.68 -21.07 -16.66
N LEU A 271 -7.39 -21.70 -15.73
CA LEU A 271 -7.29 -21.37 -14.30
C LEU A 271 -5.87 -21.62 -13.77
N GLY A 272 -5.23 -22.72 -14.21
CA GLY A 272 -3.82 -22.98 -13.93
C GLY A 272 -2.91 -21.83 -14.37
N ARG A 273 -3.11 -21.31 -15.59
CA ARG A 273 -2.35 -20.15 -16.10
C ARG A 273 -2.57 -18.89 -15.27
N ILE A 274 -3.80 -18.65 -14.82
CA ILE A 274 -4.11 -17.49 -13.97
C ILE A 274 -3.41 -17.61 -12.60
N ILE A 275 -3.43 -18.79 -12.00
CA ILE A 275 -2.79 -19.04 -10.70
C ILE A 275 -1.27 -18.89 -10.81
N GLU A 276 -0.67 -19.49 -11.85
CA GLU A 276 0.76 -19.35 -12.14
C GLU A 276 1.15 -17.89 -12.36
N PHE A 277 0.38 -17.15 -13.16
CA PHE A 277 0.63 -15.73 -13.41
C PHE A 277 0.51 -14.89 -12.13
N ALA A 278 -0.50 -15.15 -11.29
CA ALA A 278 -0.72 -14.42 -10.05
C ALA A 278 0.41 -14.59 -9.03
N ALA A 279 1.16 -15.69 -9.13
CA ALA A 279 2.35 -15.99 -8.31
C ALA A 279 3.64 -15.35 -8.82
N LEU A 280 3.66 -14.80 -10.04
CA LEU A 280 4.85 -14.13 -10.57
C LEU A 280 5.19 -12.85 -9.77
N PRO A 281 6.47 -12.52 -9.57
CA PRO A 281 6.89 -11.26 -8.98
C PRO A 281 6.33 -10.09 -9.80
N ARG A 282 5.58 -9.21 -9.13
CA ARG A 282 5.00 -8.02 -9.75
C ARG A 282 5.65 -6.75 -9.24
N PRO A 283 5.81 -5.72 -10.08
CA PRO A 283 6.23 -4.41 -9.62
C PRO A 283 5.23 -3.89 -8.58
N LEU A 284 5.74 -3.24 -7.53
CA LEU A 284 4.96 -2.59 -6.50
C LEU A 284 4.72 -1.12 -6.90
N PRO A 285 3.49 -0.72 -7.25
CA PRO A 285 3.18 0.68 -7.56
C PRO A 285 3.39 1.58 -6.33
N ALA A 286 3.77 2.84 -6.54
CA ALA A 286 4.07 3.76 -5.44
C ALA A 286 2.90 3.94 -4.44
N GLU A 287 1.66 4.00 -4.94
CA GLU A 287 0.46 4.03 -4.09
C GLU A 287 0.30 2.76 -3.23
N ALA A 288 0.66 1.59 -3.76
CA ALA A 288 0.63 0.33 -3.02
C ALA A 288 1.75 0.26 -1.99
N GLU A 289 2.95 0.77 -2.32
CA GLU A 289 4.07 0.89 -1.39
C GLU A 289 3.72 1.80 -0.21
N GLN A 290 3.04 2.93 -0.48
CA GLN A 290 2.54 3.82 0.56
C GLN A 290 1.49 3.14 1.44
N ALA A 291 0.54 2.41 0.84
CA ALA A 291 -0.46 1.65 1.60
C ALA A 291 0.16 0.56 2.46
N LEU A 292 1.17 -0.15 1.96
CA LEU A 292 1.90 -1.16 2.73
C LEU A 292 2.75 -0.55 3.84
N THR A 293 3.38 0.59 3.59
CA THR A 293 4.10 1.35 4.63
C THR A 293 3.15 1.76 5.75
N ARG A 294 1.94 2.23 5.40
CA ARG A 294 0.88 2.54 6.36
C ARG A 294 0.44 1.32 7.15
N LEU A 295 0.18 0.19 6.48
CA LEU A 295 -0.18 -1.06 7.16
C LEU A 295 0.89 -1.52 8.15
N ARG A 296 2.17 -1.37 7.82
CA ARG A 296 3.29 -1.85 8.65
C ARG A 296 3.68 -0.90 9.78
N ARG A 297 3.63 0.41 9.54
CA ARG A 297 4.13 1.44 10.48
C ARG A 297 3.03 2.24 11.17
N GLY A 298 1.83 2.23 10.62
CA GLY A 298 0.66 2.95 11.10
C GLY A 298 -0.43 2.04 11.65
N TRP A 299 -0.13 0.80 12.02
CA TRP A 299 -1.10 -0.17 12.56
C TRP A 299 -1.55 0.17 13.99
N HIS A 300 -2.85 0.04 14.27
CA HIS A 300 -3.48 0.35 15.56
C HIS A 300 -3.99 -0.88 16.31
N LEU A 301 -4.38 -1.94 15.59
CA LEU A 301 -4.93 -3.16 16.20
C LEU A 301 -3.85 -4.11 16.73
N LEU A 302 -3.19 -3.72 17.81
CA LEU A 302 -2.20 -4.56 18.50
C LEU A 302 -2.89 -5.59 19.42
N SER A 303 -2.32 -6.79 19.52
CA SER A 303 -2.68 -7.74 20.58
C SER A 303 -2.13 -7.27 21.93
N PRO A 304 -2.70 -7.72 23.06
CA PRO A 304 -2.17 -7.40 24.40
C PRO A 304 -0.69 -7.77 24.57
N GLU A 305 -0.25 -8.87 23.95
CA GLU A 305 1.15 -9.29 23.97
C GLU A 305 2.05 -8.29 23.20
N GLU A 306 1.59 -7.81 22.05
CA GLU A 306 2.28 -6.79 21.25
C GLU A 306 2.32 -5.44 21.98
N GLU A 307 1.22 -5.03 22.62
CA GLU A 307 1.17 -3.82 23.46
C GLU A 307 2.15 -3.91 24.63
N LEU A 308 2.20 -5.06 25.31
CA LEU A 308 3.14 -5.28 26.41
C LEU A 308 4.60 -5.26 25.95
N ALA A 309 4.90 -5.87 24.80
CA ALA A 309 6.24 -5.81 24.22
C ALA A 309 6.64 -4.36 23.89
N HIS A 310 5.73 -3.58 23.30
CA HIS A 310 5.97 -2.18 23.00
C HIS A 310 6.19 -1.34 24.26
N ALA A 311 5.38 -1.52 25.30
CA ALA A 311 5.53 -0.83 26.57
C ALA A 311 6.88 -1.13 27.23
N ARG A 312 7.34 -2.39 27.19
CA ARG A 312 8.65 -2.79 27.72
C ARG A 312 9.80 -2.12 26.97
N ASP A 313 9.75 -2.12 25.65
CA ASP A 313 10.76 -1.45 24.81
C ASP A 313 10.79 0.06 25.06
N MET A 314 9.63 0.69 25.25
CA MET A 314 9.53 2.10 25.60
C MET A 314 10.16 2.43 26.95
N VAL A 315 9.86 1.63 27.99
CA VAL A 315 10.47 1.79 29.31
C VAL A 315 11.98 1.65 29.22
N ALA A 316 12.49 0.69 28.45
CA ALA A 316 13.93 0.53 28.24
C ALA A 316 14.56 1.77 27.58
N ARG A 317 13.91 2.34 26.55
CA ARG A 317 14.38 3.57 25.90
C ARG A 317 14.40 4.77 26.84
N TYR A 318 13.38 4.94 27.67
CA TYR A 318 13.35 6.02 28.66
C TYR A 318 14.38 5.83 29.77
N ALA A 319 14.61 4.59 30.24
CA ALA A 319 15.66 4.29 31.20
C ALA A 319 17.04 4.67 30.64
N HIS A 320 17.35 4.25 29.41
CA HIS A 320 18.59 4.62 28.73
C HIS A 320 18.73 6.14 28.55
N ALA A 321 17.66 6.84 28.18
CA ALA A 321 17.69 8.30 28.05
C ALA A 321 17.98 9.00 29.39
N LEU A 322 17.41 8.48 30.50
CA LEU A 322 17.66 9.01 31.83
C LEU A 322 19.10 8.78 32.30
N GLU A 323 19.67 7.60 31.99
CA GLU A 323 21.08 7.30 32.24
C GLU A 323 21.99 8.27 31.49
N ALA A 324 21.75 8.48 30.19
CA ALA A 324 22.52 9.43 29.38
C ALA A 324 22.41 10.88 29.89
N MET A 325 21.24 11.31 30.36
CA MET A 325 21.07 12.62 30.99
C MET A 325 21.83 12.73 32.31
N THR A 326 21.89 11.64 33.08
CA THR A 326 22.61 11.59 34.35
C THR A 326 24.11 11.68 34.11
N GLU A 327 24.64 10.94 33.14
CA GLU A 327 26.04 11.01 32.74
C GLU A 327 26.41 12.41 32.23
N SER A 328 25.58 13.00 31.37
CA SER A 328 25.78 14.37 30.88
C SER A 328 25.82 15.39 32.02
N ARG A 329 24.91 15.28 33.00
CA ARG A 329 24.91 16.13 34.21
C ARG A 329 26.20 15.95 35.01
N ASP A 330 26.67 14.73 35.18
CA ASP A 330 27.88 14.44 35.95
C ASP A 330 29.12 15.03 35.26
N LEU A 331 29.22 14.92 33.93
CA LEU A 331 30.25 15.60 33.13
C LEU A 331 30.20 17.13 33.26
N TYR A 332 29.00 17.72 33.25
CA TYR A 332 28.86 19.17 33.46
C TYR A 332 29.31 19.59 34.86
N ARG A 333 29.01 18.80 35.89
CA ARG A 333 29.48 19.06 37.26
C ARG A 333 30.99 19.00 37.35
N GLU A 334 31.60 17.95 36.82
CA GLU A 334 33.07 17.79 36.81
C GLU A 334 33.76 18.94 36.07
N ALA A 335 33.22 19.37 34.92
CA ALA A 335 33.73 20.51 34.17
C ALA A 335 33.62 21.83 34.96
N ALA A 336 32.51 22.04 35.67
CA ALA A 336 32.32 23.23 36.52
C ALA A 336 33.29 23.25 37.72
N GLU A 337 33.48 22.11 38.38
CA GLU A 337 34.44 21.95 39.47
C GLU A 337 35.88 22.18 39.01
N ALA A 338 36.25 21.63 37.84
CA ALA A 338 37.57 21.85 37.24
C ALA A 338 37.81 23.34 36.88
N ALA A 339 36.80 24.02 36.32
CA ALA A 339 36.89 25.45 36.02
C ALA A 339 37.05 26.30 37.29
N GLN A 340 36.31 25.96 38.35
CA GLN A 340 36.42 26.65 39.64
C GLN A 340 37.78 26.42 40.30
N ALA A 341 38.33 25.21 40.20
CA ALA A 341 39.69 24.91 40.66
C ALA A 341 40.75 25.72 39.89
N ALA A 342 40.63 25.80 38.56
CA ALA A 342 41.53 26.62 37.74
C ALA A 342 41.48 28.11 38.10
N LEU A 343 40.29 28.66 38.35
CA LEU A 343 40.13 30.04 38.81
C LEU A 343 40.75 30.27 40.20
N ALA A 344 40.59 29.31 41.12
CA ALA A 344 41.17 29.40 42.46
C ALA A 344 42.72 29.36 42.42
N GLU A 345 43.31 28.52 41.57
CA GLU A 345 44.77 28.49 41.37
C GLU A 345 45.30 29.77 40.72
N ALA A 346 44.59 30.32 39.72
CA ALA A 346 44.94 31.63 39.14
C ALA A 346 44.89 32.76 40.18
N ALA A 347 43.92 32.73 41.10
CA ALA A 347 43.80 33.70 42.19
C ALA A 347 44.89 33.53 43.27
N ARG A 348 45.31 32.30 43.57
CA ARG A 348 46.41 32.00 44.51
C ARG A 348 47.79 32.36 43.96
N GLY A 349 47.98 32.27 42.64
CA GLY A 349 49.18 32.73 41.95
C GLY A 349 49.33 34.25 41.88
N ALA A 350 48.27 35.02 42.15
CA ALA A 350 48.24 36.47 42.08
C ALA A 350 48.72 37.16 43.37
N GLY A 351 49.89 36.76 43.87
CA GLY A 351 50.55 37.33 45.04
C GLY A 351 51.87 38.05 44.73
N ALA A 352 51.88 39.11 43.89
CA ALA A 352 52.87 40.21 43.86
C ALA A 352 52.53 41.25 42.74
N PRO A 353 52.96 42.53 42.83
CA PRO A 353 52.14 43.68 42.41
C PRO A 353 52.16 44.04 40.92
N ARG A 354 51.06 44.69 40.54
CA ARG A 354 50.72 45.34 39.27
C ARG A 354 51.86 46.16 38.64
N PRO A 355 52.19 45.99 37.35
CA PRO A 355 52.78 47.05 36.54
C PRO A 355 51.69 47.85 35.81
N ALA A 356 52.06 49.08 35.49
CA ALA A 356 51.21 50.19 35.08
C ALA A 356 50.48 50.01 33.74
N LEU A 357 49.40 50.78 33.59
CA LEU A 357 48.76 51.10 32.31
C LEU A 357 49.77 51.76 31.34
N PRO A 358 49.72 51.38 30.05
CA PRO A 358 49.80 52.34 28.96
C PRO A 358 48.48 52.37 28.16
N GLY A 359 48.15 53.54 27.64
CA GLY A 359 46.89 53.88 26.98
C GLY A 359 46.68 53.31 25.57
N PRO A 360 45.71 53.88 24.82
CA PRO A 360 44.84 53.16 23.90
C PRO A 360 45.42 53.04 22.48
N ALA A 361 45.31 51.84 21.89
CA ALA A 361 45.26 51.62 20.45
C ALA A 361 44.93 50.15 20.14
N GLY A 362 43.98 49.92 19.22
CA GLY A 362 43.85 48.68 18.46
C GLY A 362 42.63 47.83 18.81
N GLU A 363 41.57 47.96 18.01
CA GLU A 363 40.44 47.05 17.92
C GLU A 363 40.91 45.62 17.58
N GLU A 364 40.72 44.63 18.46
CA GLU A 364 40.66 43.23 18.05
C GLU A 364 39.62 42.46 18.90
N GLY A 365 38.88 41.61 18.20
CA GLY A 365 37.53 41.16 18.54
C GLY A 365 37.44 40.26 19.78
N SER A 366 36.42 40.55 20.58
CA SER A 366 36.05 39.77 21.76
C SER A 366 35.52 38.37 21.37
N PRO A 367 35.99 37.28 22.01
CA PRO A 367 35.69 35.88 21.63
C PRO A 367 34.30 35.39 22.06
N LEU A 368 33.38 36.30 22.38
CA LEU A 368 32.01 35.98 22.81
C LEU A 368 30.96 36.22 21.72
N SER A 369 31.33 36.80 20.57
CA SER A 369 30.41 36.96 19.42
C SER A 369 30.30 35.72 18.51
N GLY A 370 31.11 34.68 18.74
CA GLY A 370 31.08 33.44 17.97
C GLY A 370 29.92 32.49 18.34
N LEU A 371 29.51 32.49 19.61
CA LEU A 371 28.48 31.57 20.11
C LEU A 371 27.04 32.01 19.78
N THR A 372 26.81 33.31 19.55
CA THR A 372 25.49 33.83 19.15
C THR A 372 25.19 33.66 17.66
N LYS A 373 26.20 33.44 16.79
CA LYS A 373 25.98 33.14 15.36
C LYS A 373 25.61 31.68 15.08
N ALA A 374 25.93 30.74 15.97
CA ALA A 374 25.57 29.33 15.79
C ALA A 374 24.09 29.05 16.12
N PHE A 375 23.51 29.75 17.09
CA PHE A 375 22.09 29.59 17.47
C PHE A 375 21.10 30.42 16.62
N GLY A 376 21.58 31.40 15.84
CA GLY A 376 20.73 32.20 14.95
C GLY A 376 20.33 31.50 13.65
N ARG A 377 20.98 30.39 13.27
CA ARG A 377 20.76 29.71 11.97
C ARG A 377 19.70 28.59 12.01
N LEU A 378 19.05 28.37 13.15
CA LEU A 378 17.96 27.40 13.34
C LEU A 378 16.56 28.04 13.41
N ARG A 379 16.44 29.35 13.16
CA ARG A 379 15.16 30.05 13.10
C ARG A 379 15.03 30.84 11.80
N GLY A 380 14.65 30.16 10.72
CA GLY A 380 14.30 30.84 9.47
C GLY A 380 14.38 29.98 8.21
N THR A 381 13.47 29.03 8.03
CA THR A 381 12.92 28.68 6.71
C THR A 381 11.45 28.29 6.88
N ASN A 382 10.58 29.30 6.86
CA ASN A 382 9.25 29.14 6.27
C ASN A 382 8.76 30.51 5.79
N LYS A 383 8.83 30.69 4.47
CA LYS A 383 7.89 31.47 3.68
C LYS A 383 7.50 30.60 2.51
#